data_AF-A0A6B3NJT0-F1
#
_entry.id   AF-A0A6B3NJT0-F1
#
_cell.length_a   1.000
_cell.length_b   1.000
_cell.length_c   1.000
_cell.angle_alpha   90.00
_cell.angle_beta   90.00
_cell.angle_gamma   90.00
#
_symmetry.space_group_name_H-M   'P 1'
#
loop_
_entity.id
_entity.type
_entity.pdbx_description
1 polymer ?
#
loop_
_entity_poly.entity_id
_entity_poly.type
_entity_poly.pdbx_seq_one_letter_code
_entity_poly.pdbx_strand_id
1 'polypeptide(L)'
;GSSRTDLGLDPTHPALTNKQPAYNLGLVGPNIYEVKRYFEHSLANQPELKTVVLGIDLFMFNEYKINEVDFSEDRLEKENLTAQELLNVTLSTSAIQSSAKTIKSSIDSDAYYLYRPDGMRYVYGNEPNEPIPKKFKGSIGGLRKGEGYYKKYQLSEEFLVNLQEIVDICKQQNIELKVFISPSHASQWENLRAAELWSVFEEWKRQLVKITPVWDFSGYNTITTEAISKDMENYWDSSHYRKEVGDLVLNRIFDYQKDKVPTDFGVLLTQENIESNLTKINTQREIWSNNNSDVVEFVESLQP
;
A
#
# COMPACT_ATOMS: atom_id res chain seq x y z
N GLY A 1 5.87 1.73 -3.04
CA GLY A 1 4.78 1.60 -2.04
C GLY A 1 4.39 0.14 -1.91
N SER A 2 3.28 -0.18 -1.24
CA SER A 2 2.77 -1.55 -1.12
C SER A 2 1.83 -1.97 -2.26
N SER A 3 1.18 -3.13 -2.15
CA SER A 3 0.17 -3.62 -3.11
C SER A 3 -1.02 -2.67 -3.23
N ARG A 4 -1.23 -1.83 -2.23
CA ARG A 4 -2.23 -0.75 -2.25
C ARG A 4 -1.83 0.34 -3.24
N THR A 5 -0.53 0.68 -3.30
CA THR A 5 0.00 1.60 -4.32
C THR A 5 -0.01 0.96 -5.69
N ASP A 6 0.42 -0.31 -5.78
CA ASP A 6 0.47 -1.11 -7.01
C ASP A 6 -0.87 -1.11 -7.78
N LEU A 7 -1.97 -1.36 -7.07
CA LEU A 7 -3.32 -1.39 -7.65
C LEU A 7 -3.99 -0.02 -7.75
N GLY A 8 -3.55 0.94 -6.95
CA GLY A 8 -4.30 2.16 -6.68
C GLY A 8 -3.81 3.39 -7.44
N LEU A 9 -2.50 3.61 -7.53
CA LEU A 9 -1.95 4.84 -8.09
C LEU A 9 -1.71 4.72 -9.59
N ASP A 10 -2.45 5.49 -10.38
CA ASP A 10 -2.26 5.57 -11.82
C ASP A 10 -1.12 6.54 -12.18
N PRO A 11 0.00 6.06 -12.72
CA PRO A 11 1.13 6.92 -13.12
C PRO A 11 0.79 7.80 -14.33
N THR A 12 -0.29 7.50 -15.06
CA THR A 12 -0.78 8.29 -16.20
C THR A 12 -1.83 9.33 -15.79
N HIS A 13 -2.12 9.45 -14.50
CA HIS A 13 -3.14 10.36 -13.98
C HIS A 13 -2.87 11.83 -14.39
N PRO A 14 -3.90 12.62 -14.78
CA PRO A 14 -3.71 14.00 -15.27
C PRO A 14 -3.00 14.98 -14.31
N ALA A 15 -3.07 14.75 -12.99
CA ALA A 15 -2.30 15.52 -12.01
C ALA A 15 -0.77 15.40 -12.20
N LEU A 16 -0.32 14.37 -12.91
CA LEU A 16 1.08 14.06 -13.18
C LEU A 16 1.52 14.45 -14.60
N THR A 17 0.71 15.15 -15.39
CA THR A 17 1.06 15.50 -16.78
C THR A 17 2.40 16.25 -16.89
N ASN A 18 2.69 17.18 -15.97
CA ASN A 18 3.95 17.93 -15.94
C ASN A 18 5.08 17.19 -15.17
N LYS A 19 4.88 15.92 -14.83
CA LYS A 19 5.77 15.06 -14.06
C LYS A 19 6.07 13.73 -14.79
N GLN A 20 5.86 13.71 -16.10
CA GLN A 20 6.14 12.55 -16.95
C GLN A 20 7.61 12.51 -17.41
N PRO A 21 8.17 11.32 -17.69
CA PRO A 21 7.54 10.01 -17.54
C PRO A 21 7.40 9.60 -16.06
N ALA A 22 6.32 8.89 -15.73
CA ALA A 22 6.07 8.33 -14.40
C ALA A 22 5.87 6.81 -14.45
N TYR A 23 6.21 6.13 -13.36
CA TYR A 23 6.11 4.67 -13.24
C TYR A 23 5.59 4.30 -11.84
N ASN A 24 4.68 3.33 -11.76
CA ASN A 24 4.19 2.80 -10.50
C ASN A 24 5.11 1.67 -10.00
N LEU A 25 5.92 1.97 -8.98
CA LEU A 25 6.78 1.00 -8.29
C LEU A 25 6.13 0.54 -6.97
N GLY A 26 4.91 0.01 -7.08
CA GLY A 26 4.23 -0.68 -5.99
C GLY A 26 4.76 -2.12 -5.87
N LEU A 27 5.07 -2.54 -4.64
CA LEU A 27 5.55 -3.89 -4.34
C LEU A 27 4.47 -4.66 -3.58
N VAL A 28 4.42 -5.98 -3.70
CA VAL A 28 3.43 -6.77 -2.96
C VAL A 28 3.90 -6.98 -1.53
N GLY A 29 3.18 -6.37 -0.58
CA GLY A 29 3.42 -6.54 0.85
C GLY A 29 4.85 -6.27 1.34
N PRO A 30 5.58 -5.25 0.87
CA PRO A 30 6.97 -5.01 1.29
C PRO A 30 7.05 -4.53 2.74
N ASN A 31 8.22 -4.63 3.37
CA ASN A 31 8.60 -3.74 4.47
C ASN A 31 9.20 -2.42 3.92
N ILE A 32 9.42 -1.44 4.78
CA ILE A 32 9.93 -0.13 4.32
C ILE A 32 11.41 -0.18 3.89
N TYR A 33 12.20 -1.15 4.38
CA TYR A 33 13.57 -1.36 3.92
C TYR A 33 13.60 -1.80 2.46
N GLU A 34 12.77 -2.77 2.06
CA GLU A 34 12.64 -3.18 0.65
C GLU A 34 12.24 -2.00 -0.23
N VAL A 35 11.28 -1.17 0.23
CA VAL A 35 10.88 0.05 -0.50
C VAL A 35 12.04 1.04 -0.61
N LYS A 36 12.86 1.22 0.42
CA LYS A 36 14.07 2.05 0.36
C LYS A 36 15.04 1.53 -0.70
N ARG A 37 15.33 0.23 -0.70
CA ARG A 37 16.28 -0.37 -1.67
C ARG A 37 15.80 -0.24 -3.12
N TYR A 38 14.50 -0.42 -3.36
CA TYR A 38 13.91 -0.17 -4.69
C TYR A 38 13.91 1.32 -5.07
N PHE A 39 13.72 2.23 -4.11
CA PHE A 39 13.86 3.67 -4.34
C PHE A 39 15.31 4.03 -4.72
N GLU A 40 16.31 3.54 -3.98
CA GLU A 40 17.72 3.77 -4.27
C GLU A 40 18.12 3.21 -5.64
N HIS A 41 17.66 2.00 -5.97
CA HIS A 41 17.84 1.41 -7.31
C HIS A 41 17.23 2.29 -8.41
N SER A 42 16.02 2.81 -8.17
CA SER A 42 15.36 3.71 -9.12
C SER A 42 16.13 5.01 -9.32
N LEU A 43 16.64 5.59 -8.22
CA LEU A 43 17.43 6.81 -8.27
C LEU A 43 18.78 6.60 -8.98
N ALA A 44 19.44 5.47 -8.76
CA ALA A 44 20.69 5.12 -9.43
C ALA A 44 20.52 4.99 -10.96
N ASN A 45 19.36 4.48 -11.40
CA ASN A 45 19.06 4.29 -12.82
C ASN A 45 18.32 5.48 -13.46
N GLN A 46 17.75 6.37 -12.66
CA GLN A 46 17.04 7.57 -13.09
C GLN A 46 17.56 8.79 -12.29
N PRO A 47 18.80 9.25 -12.55
CA PRO A 47 19.42 10.33 -11.77
C PRO A 47 18.68 11.67 -11.90
N GLU A 48 17.78 11.81 -12.88
CA GLU A 48 16.95 12.99 -13.07
C GLU A 48 15.61 12.94 -12.33
N LEU A 49 15.34 11.90 -11.53
CA LEU A 49 14.09 11.73 -10.76
C LEU A 49 13.73 13.03 -10.00
N LYS A 50 12.52 13.57 -10.25
CA LYS A 50 12.08 14.85 -9.66
C LYS A 50 10.98 14.74 -8.63
N THR A 51 10.16 13.69 -8.69
CA THR A 51 9.01 13.53 -7.80
C THR A 51 8.87 12.07 -7.39
N VAL A 52 8.60 11.85 -6.11
CA VAL A 52 8.27 10.54 -5.54
C VAL A 52 6.96 10.66 -4.78
N VAL A 53 5.99 9.80 -5.10
CA VAL A 53 4.76 9.62 -4.32
C VAL A 53 4.86 8.28 -3.61
N LEU A 54 5.04 8.32 -2.29
CA LEU A 54 5.35 7.16 -1.47
C LEU A 54 4.15 6.79 -0.58
N GLY A 55 3.47 5.70 -0.94
CA GLY A 55 2.47 5.07 -0.08
C GLY A 55 3.13 4.22 1.01
N ILE A 56 2.77 4.51 2.26
CA ILE A 56 3.23 3.79 3.45
C ILE A 56 2.05 3.22 4.25
N ASP A 57 2.30 2.10 4.94
CA ASP A 57 1.30 1.37 5.68
C ASP A 57 1.89 0.83 6.99
N LEU A 58 1.10 0.76 8.06
CA LEU A 58 1.59 0.34 9.39
C LEU A 58 2.35 -0.98 9.36
N PHE A 59 1.86 -1.98 8.62
CA PHE A 59 2.51 -3.30 8.56
C PHE A 59 3.94 -3.26 8.02
N MET A 60 4.29 -2.24 7.22
CA MET A 60 5.64 -2.09 6.67
C MET A 60 6.69 -1.74 7.73
N PHE A 61 6.23 -1.31 8.91
CA PHE A 61 7.05 -0.85 10.04
C PHE A 61 7.04 -1.86 11.21
N ASN A 62 6.63 -3.11 10.96
CA ASN A 62 6.67 -4.17 11.95
C ASN A 62 8.06 -4.79 12.02
N GLU A 63 8.71 -4.77 13.19
CA GLU A 63 10.01 -5.41 13.48
C GLU A 63 10.08 -6.87 13.04
N TYR A 64 8.95 -7.60 13.08
CA TYR A 64 8.90 -9.01 12.69
C TYR A 64 8.62 -9.23 11.21
N LYS A 65 8.51 -8.17 10.41
CA LYS A 65 8.29 -8.27 8.97
C LYS A 65 9.64 -8.45 8.24
N ILE A 66 9.98 -9.71 8.04
CA ILE A 66 11.11 -10.12 7.20
C ILE A 66 10.87 -9.71 5.73
N ASN A 67 11.97 -9.60 4.97
CA ASN A 67 11.92 -9.36 3.53
C ASN A 67 11.11 -10.46 2.83
N GLU A 68 10.41 -10.09 1.77
CA GLU A 68 9.66 -11.05 0.96
C GLU A 68 10.62 -12.05 0.30
N VAL A 69 10.14 -13.27 0.08
CA VAL A 69 10.99 -14.39 -0.41
C VAL A 69 11.56 -14.15 -1.81
N ASP A 70 10.95 -13.26 -2.59
CA ASP A 70 11.36 -12.86 -3.93
C ASP A 70 12.24 -11.59 -3.95
N PHE A 71 12.38 -10.91 -2.81
CA PHE A 71 13.31 -9.80 -2.64
C PHE A 71 14.76 -10.26 -2.63
N SER A 72 15.60 -9.54 -3.37
CA SER A 72 17.04 -9.78 -3.40
C SER A 72 17.77 -8.48 -3.68
N GLU A 73 18.49 -8.00 -2.66
CA GLU A 73 19.32 -6.80 -2.74
C GLU A 73 20.40 -6.92 -3.81
N ASP A 74 21.06 -8.09 -3.88
CA ASP A 74 22.02 -8.46 -4.92
C ASP A 74 21.53 -8.20 -6.35
N ARG A 75 20.22 -8.36 -6.62
CA ARG A 75 19.65 -8.13 -7.95
C ARG A 75 19.49 -6.64 -8.25
N LEU A 76 19.30 -5.81 -7.21
CA LEU A 76 19.17 -4.37 -7.35
C LEU A 76 20.52 -3.69 -7.61
N GLU A 77 21.62 -4.33 -7.21
CA GLU A 77 22.99 -3.81 -7.41
C GLU A 77 23.63 -4.27 -8.73
N LYS A 78 22.91 -5.03 -9.56
CA LYS A 78 23.44 -5.61 -10.81
C LYS A 78 22.62 -5.15 -12.01
N GLU A 79 23.32 -4.88 -13.11
CA GLU A 79 22.68 -4.57 -14.41
C GLU A 79 22.19 -5.82 -15.15
N ASN A 80 22.66 -7.01 -14.75
CA ASN A 80 22.37 -8.28 -15.43
C ASN A 80 22.20 -9.44 -14.44
N LEU A 81 21.35 -10.41 -14.79
CA LEU A 81 21.28 -11.69 -14.10
C LEU A 81 22.59 -12.45 -14.30
N THR A 82 23.14 -13.02 -13.22
CA THR A 82 24.30 -13.91 -13.33
C THR A 82 23.92 -15.20 -14.07
N ALA A 83 24.90 -15.89 -14.67
CA ALA A 83 24.64 -17.18 -15.32
C ALA A 83 24.01 -18.21 -14.37
N GLN A 84 24.39 -18.19 -13.08
CA GLN A 84 23.79 -19.05 -12.06
C GLN A 84 22.33 -18.68 -11.77
N GLU A 85 22.00 -17.40 -11.72
CA GLU A 85 20.61 -16.94 -11.56
C GLU A 85 19.78 -17.28 -12.79
N LEU A 86 20.34 -17.10 -14.00
CA LEU A 86 19.70 -17.51 -15.24
C LEU A 86 19.41 -19.01 -15.21
N LEU A 87 20.37 -19.85 -14.81
CA LEU A 87 20.20 -21.30 -14.65
C LEU A 87 19.16 -21.64 -13.56
N ASN A 88 19.15 -20.94 -12.43
CA ASN A 88 18.16 -21.19 -11.37
C ASN A 88 16.73 -20.77 -11.78
N VAL A 89 16.60 -19.69 -12.55
CA VAL A 89 15.32 -19.16 -13.06
C VAL A 89 14.83 -19.94 -14.29
N THR A 90 15.71 -20.60 -15.06
CA THR A 90 15.34 -21.34 -16.29
C THR A 90 15.35 -22.86 -16.14
N LEU A 91 16.20 -23.44 -15.28
CA LEU A 91 16.39 -24.88 -15.11
C LEU A 91 15.97 -25.41 -13.75
N SER A 92 15.30 -24.62 -12.91
CA SER A 92 14.61 -25.20 -11.76
C SER A 92 13.44 -26.07 -12.23
N THR A 93 13.12 -27.13 -11.49
CA THR A 93 11.96 -27.98 -11.77
C THR A 93 10.66 -27.19 -11.80
N SER A 94 10.55 -26.14 -10.96
CA SER A 94 9.47 -25.16 -10.98
C SER A 94 9.48 -24.27 -12.22
N ALA A 95 10.65 -23.84 -12.72
CA ALA A 95 10.75 -23.09 -13.96
C ALA A 95 10.37 -23.90 -15.20
N ILE A 96 10.72 -25.18 -15.26
CA ILE A 96 10.33 -26.08 -16.36
C ILE A 96 8.81 -26.32 -16.33
N GLN A 97 8.22 -26.56 -15.16
CA GLN A 97 6.77 -26.68 -14.99
C GLN A 97 6.04 -25.38 -15.33
N SER A 98 6.56 -24.24 -14.89
CA SER A 98 6.01 -22.92 -15.19
C SER A 98 6.11 -22.60 -16.68
N SER A 99 7.21 -22.95 -17.34
CA SER A 99 7.39 -22.77 -18.78
C SER A 99 6.42 -23.64 -19.59
N ALA A 100 6.21 -24.91 -19.20
CA ALA A 100 5.21 -25.77 -19.82
C ALA A 100 3.78 -25.23 -19.63
N LYS A 101 3.48 -24.70 -18.45
CA LYS A 101 2.21 -24.02 -18.16
C LYS A 101 2.05 -22.74 -18.99
N THR A 102 3.08 -21.92 -19.12
CA THR A 102 3.09 -20.70 -19.93
C THR A 102 2.91 -20.99 -21.42
N ILE A 103 3.54 -22.04 -21.96
CA ILE A 103 3.34 -22.47 -23.35
C ILE A 103 1.91 -22.92 -23.57
N LYS A 104 1.36 -23.74 -22.66
CA LYS A 104 -0.04 -24.16 -22.72
C LYS A 104 -0.98 -22.95 -22.67
N SER A 105 -0.81 -22.06 -21.70
CA SER A 105 -1.60 -20.83 -21.60
C SER A 105 -1.43 -19.91 -22.82
N SER A 106 -0.24 -19.81 -23.41
CA SER A 106 -0.02 -19.00 -24.62
C SER A 106 -0.71 -19.59 -25.85
N ILE A 107 -0.74 -20.92 -25.97
CA ILE A 107 -1.49 -21.64 -27.03
C ILE A 107 -3.00 -21.45 -26.83
N ASP A 108 -3.45 -21.48 -25.58
CA ASP A 108 -4.86 -21.26 -25.21
C ASP A 108 -5.26 -19.76 -25.27
N SER A 109 -4.36 -18.85 -25.67
CA SER A 109 -4.52 -17.37 -25.65
C SER A 109 -4.78 -16.75 -24.27
N ASP A 110 -4.44 -17.48 -23.21
CA ASP A 110 -4.49 -17.11 -21.80
C ASP A 110 -3.16 -16.51 -21.30
N ALA A 111 -2.45 -15.72 -22.11
CA ALA A 111 -1.21 -15.08 -21.65
C ALA A 111 -1.54 -14.01 -20.58
N TYR A 112 -1.22 -14.31 -19.31
CA TYR A 112 -1.45 -13.40 -18.18
C TYR A 112 -0.24 -12.49 -17.95
N TYR A 113 -0.42 -11.18 -18.14
CA TYR A 113 0.59 -10.18 -17.80
C TYR A 113 0.30 -9.61 -16.42
N LEU A 114 1.08 -9.91 -15.39
CA LEU A 114 0.77 -9.38 -14.05
C LEU A 114 0.82 -7.84 -13.99
N TYR A 115 1.70 -7.20 -14.77
CA TYR A 115 1.95 -5.76 -14.73
C TYR A 115 1.79 -5.11 -16.10
N ARG A 116 1.24 -3.90 -16.11
CA ARG A 116 1.21 -2.99 -17.26
C ARG A 116 2.60 -2.38 -17.51
N PRO A 117 2.89 -1.87 -18.72
CA PRO A 117 4.15 -1.18 -19.01
C PRO A 117 4.45 0.02 -18.12
N ASP A 118 3.42 0.62 -17.52
CA ASP A 118 3.52 1.75 -16.59
C ASP A 118 3.70 1.32 -15.12
N GLY A 119 3.81 0.01 -14.86
CA GLY A 119 4.05 -0.57 -13.54
C GLY A 119 2.79 -0.86 -12.74
N MET A 120 1.60 -0.48 -13.22
CA MET A 120 0.36 -0.78 -12.52
C MET A 120 -0.05 -2.24 -12.74
N ARG A 121 -0.43 -2.96 -11.68
CA ARG A 121 -0.88 -4.35 -11.79
C ARG A 121 -2.22 -4.49 -12.53
N TYR A 122 -2.29 -5.48 -13.42
CA TYR A 122 -3.56 -5.88 -14.01
C TYR A 122 -4.45 -6.58 -12.99
N VAL A 123 -5.72 -6.20 -12.98
CA VAL A 123 -6.74 -6.81 -12.13
C VAL A 123 -7.38 -7.97 -12.89
N TYR A 124 -6.87 -9.20 -12.70
CA TYR A 124 -7.47 -10.41 -13.26
C TYR A 124 -8.41 -11.10 -12.26
N GLY A 125 -9.50 -11.68 -12.76
CA GLY A 125 -10.36 -12.54 -11.94
C GLY A 125 -11.27 -11.81 -10.94
N ASN A 126 -11.54 -10.52 -11.16
CA ASN A 126 -12.56 -9.78 -10.40
C ASN A 126 -13.98 -9.87 -10.99
N GLU A 127 -14.21 -10.83 -11.89
CA GLU A 127 -15.55 -11.36 -12.18
C GLU A 127 -16.12 -12.10 -10.93
N PRO A 128 -17.44 -12.11 -10.71
CA PRO A 128 -18.14 -12.12 -9.40
C PRO A 128 -18.16 -13.47 -8.64
N ASN A 129 -17.18 -14.34 -8.84
CA ASN A 129 -17.24 -15.69 -8.28
C ASN A 129 -16.95 -15.76 -6.77
N GLU A 130 -16.40 -14.70 -6.17
CA GLU A 130 -16.30 -14.57 -4.71
C GLU A 130 -16.98 -13.28 -4.22
N PRO A 131 -18.01 -13.38 -3.36
CA PRO A 131 -18.66 -12.21 -2.79
C PRO A 131 -17.65 -11.28 -2.09
N ILE A 132 -17.77 -9.97 -2.28
CA ILE A 132 -16.92 -8.95 -1.64
C ILE A 132 -16.81 -9.17 -0.11
N PRO A 133 -17.88 -9.51 0.64
CA PRO A 133 -17.76 -9.86 2.06
C PRO A 133 -16.76 -11.00 2.35
N LYS A 134 -16.62 -11.98 1.45
CA LYS A 134 -15.64 -13.08 1.57
C LYS A 134 -14.20 -12.57 1.39
N LYS A 135 -13.98 -11.64 0.44
CA LYS A 135 -12.67 -11.00 0.24
C LYS A 135 -12.26 -10.15 1.43
N PHE A 136 -13.21 -9.41 2.00
CA PHE A 136 -13.01 -8.69 3.27
C PHE A 136 -12.60 -9.64 4.39
N LYS A 137 -13.32 -10.75 4.56
CA LYS A 137 -12.96 -11.79 5.54
C LYS A 137 -11.54 -12.31 5.34
N GLY A 138 -11.16 -12.60 4.09
CA GLY A 138 -9.83 -13.09 3.74
C GLY A 138 -8.72 -12.08 4.04
N SER A 139 -8.90 -10.82 3.61
CA SER A 139 -7.93 -9.73 3.81
C SER A 139 -7.72 -9.41 5.30
N ILE A 140 -8.83 -9.27 6.06
CA ILE A 140 -8.79 -9.02 7.51
C ILE A 140 -8.15 -10.19 8.25
N GLY A 141 -8.59 -11.43 7.97
CA GLY A 141 -8.07 -12.63 8.63
C GLY A 141 -6.61 -12.93 8.28
N GLY A 142 -6.18 -12.67 7.04
CA GLY A 142 -4.79 -12.86 6.62
C GLY A 142 -3.83 -11.97 7.40
N LEU A 143 -4.18 -10.69 7.58
CA LEU A 143 -3.38 -9.74 8.34
C LEU A 143 -3.30 -10.08 9.84
N ARG A 144 -4.33 -10.72 10.41
CA ARG A 144 -4.29 -11.22 11.81
C ARG A 144 -3.44 -12.46 12.02
N LYS A 145 -3.20 -13.24 10.97
CA LYS A 145 -2.51 -14.54 11.07
C LYS A 145 -1.04 -14.49 10.72
N GLY A 146 -0.63 -13.53 9.90
CA GLY A 146 0.77 -13.40 9.48
C GLY A 146 1.67 -12.84 10.58
N GLU A 147 2.80 -13.51 10.83
CA GLU A 147 3.76 -13.10 11.88
C GLU A 147 4.47 -11.77 11.56
N GLY A 148 4.59 -11.40 10.28
CA GLY A 148 5.04 -10.08 9.83
C GLY A 148 3.92 -9.03 9.73
N TYR A 149 2.72 -9.32 10.22
CA TYR A 149 1.56 -8.44 10.17
C TYR A 149 1.02 -8.17 11.58
N TYR A 150 -0.27 -8.43 11.86
CA TYR A 150 -0.89 -8.02 13.14
C TYR A 150 -0.83 -9.10 14.22
N LYS A 151 -0.51 -10.36 13.87
CA LYS A 151 -0.38 -11.45 14.85
C LYS A 151 0.69 -11.15 15.90
N LYS A 152 1.79 -10.58 15.43
CA LYS A 152 2.96 -10.21 16.24
C LYS A 152 3.48 -8.90 15.68
N TYR A 153 3.28 -7.82 16.43
CA TYR A 153 3.64 -6.49 15.97
C TYR A 153 4.49 -5.78 17.01
N GLN A 154 5.58 -5.18 16.55
CA GLN A 154 6.34 -4.18 17.28
C GLN A 154 6.77 -3.11 16.30
N LEU A 155 6.58 -1.83 16.65
CA LEU A 155 7.03 -0.74 15.80
C LEU A 155 8.56 -0.74 15.77
N SER A 156 9.14 -0.86 14.58
CA SER A 156 10.57 -0.94 14.37
C SER A 156 11.21 0.46 14.26
N GLU A 157 12.19 0.73 15.12
CA GLU A 157 13.01 1.95 15.03
C GLU A 157 13.87 1.94 13.77
N GLU A 158 14.42 0.78 13.38
CA GLU A 158 15.20 0.63 12.16
C GLU A 158 14.36 0.96 10.92
N PHE A 159 13.10 0.52 10.86
CA PHE A 159 12.21 0.86 9.76
C PHE A 159 11.81 2.34 9.74
N LEU A 160 11.72 3.01 10.89
CA LEU A 160 11.60 4.48 10.93
C LEU A 160 12.86 5.17 10.39
N VAL A 161 14.05 4.68 10.72
CA VAL A 161 15.32 5.18 10.16
C VAL A 161 15.35 5.00 8.63
N ASN A 162 14.92 3.86 8.11
CA ASN A 162 14.83 3.64 6.66
C ASN A 162 13.93 4.67 5.96
N LEU A 163 12.79 5.06 6.57
CA LEU A 163 11.97 6.15 6.03
C LEU A 163 12.70 7.50 6.10
N GLN A 164 13.38 7.79 7.22
CA GLN A 164 14.16 9.01 7.37
C GLN A 164 15.25 9.12 6.29
N GLU A 165 15.92 8.02 5.95
CA GLU A 165 16.93 7.98 4.89
C GLU A 165 16.33 8.30 3.51
N ILE A 166 15.16 7.76 3.17
CA ILE A 166 14.45 8.13 1.92
C ILE A 166 14.18 9.64 1.89
N VAL A 167 13.69 10.19 3.01
CA VAL A 167 13.39 11.62 3.14
C VAL A 167 14.64 12.48 3.00
N ASP A 168 15.75 12.07 3.63
CA ASP A 168 17.01 12.80 3.60
C ASP A 168 17.64 12.78 2.21
N ILE A 169 17.62 11.63 1.52
CA ILE A 169 18.06 11.52 0.12
C ILE A 169 17.23 12.46 -0.76
N CYS A 170 15.90 12.44 -0.62
CA CYS A 170 15.04 13.32 -1.42
C CYS A 170 15.34 14.80 -1.17
N LYS A 171 15.57 15.21 0.08
CA LYS A 171 15.97 16.58 0.42
C LYS A 171 17.33 16.96 -0.19
N GLN A 172 18.32 16.08 -0.06
CA GLN A 172 19.68 16.32 -0.57
C GLN A 172 19.72 16.43 -2.10
N GLN A 173 18.90 15.64 -2.80
CA GLN A 173 18.82 15.59 -4.26
C GLN A 173 17.74 16.52 -4.84
N ASN A 174 17.07 17.32 -4.00
CA ASN A 174 15.97 18.21 -4.40
C ASN A 174 14.83 17.49 -5.15
N ILE A 175 14.46 16.31 -4.66
CA ILE A 175 13.33 15.49 -5.14
C ILE A 175 12.08 15.87 -4.33
N GLU A 176 10.99 16.19 -5.03
CA GLU A 176 9.69 16.43 -4.40
C GLU A 176 9.12 15.10 -3.86
N LEU A 177 9.20 14.90 -2.56
CA LEU A 177 8.63 13.72 -1.89
C LEU A 177 7.23 14.01 -1.33
N LYS A 178 6.25 13.19 -1.69
CA LYS A 178 4.90 13.16 -1.12
C LYS A 178 4.67 11.82 -0.44
N VAL A 179 4.65 11.79 0.89
CA VAL A 179 4.37 10.58 1.66
C VAL A 179 2.88 10.54 2.03
N PHE A 180 2.24 9.38 1.90
CA PHE A 180 0.85 9.21 2.29
C PHE A 180 0.56 7.86 2.94
N ILE A 181 -0.41 7.84 3.87
CA ILE A 181 -0.98 6.64 4.47
C ILE A 181 -2.16 6.19 3.60
N SER A 182 -2.15 4.92 3.16
CA SER A 182 -3.15 4.41 2.23
C SER A 182 -4.59 4.46 2.79
N PRO A 183 -5.60 4.78 1.96
CA PRO A 183 -7.02 4.78 2.35
C PRO A 183 -7.59 3.36 2.42
N SER A 184 -7.17 2.54 3.38
CA SER A 184 -7.88 1.26 3.63
C SER A 184 -9.30 1.51 4.17
N HIS A 185 -10.18 0.52 4.01
CA HIS A 185 -11.56 0.58 4.47
C HIS A 185 -11.65 0.63 6.00
N ALA A 186 -12.71 1.21 6.56
CA ALA A 186 -12.94 1.34 8.00
C ALA A 186 -12.84 0.01 8.78
N SER A 187 -13.29 -1.09 8.17
CA SER A 187 -13.15 -2.44 8.74
C SER A 187 -11.69 -2.87 8.95
N GLN A 188 -10.74 -2.33 8.18
CA GLN A 188 -9.31 -2.55 8.35
C GLN A 188 -8.76 -1.79 9.56
N TRP A 189 -9.33 -0.63 9.87
CA TRP A 189 -9.00 0.15 11.06
C TRP A 189 -9.58 -0.50 12.32
N GLU A 190 -10.80 -1.03 12.24
CA GLU A 190 -11.36 -1.90 13.28
C GLU A 190 -10.53 -3.18 13.48
N ASN A 191 -9.92 -3.70 12.42
CA ASN A 191 -9.03 -4.84 12.54
C ASN A 191 -7.82 -4.52 13.42
N LEU A 192 -7.19 -3.34 13.24
CA LEU A 192 -6.11 -2.87 14.12
C LEU A 192 -6.59 -2.73 15.56
N ARG A 193 -7.77 -2.15 15.78
CA ARG A 193 -8.33 -2.00 17.13
C ARG A 193 -8.55 -3.36 17.80
N ALA A 194 -9.19 -4.30 17.11
CA ALA A 194 -9.46 -5.63 17.64
C ALA A 194 -8.19 -6.48 17.81
N ALA A 195 -7.09 -6.13 17.12
CA ALA A 195 -5.76 -6.69 17.34
C ALA A 195 -4.95 -5.93 18.42
N GLU A 196 -5.58 -5.00 19.16
CA GLU A 196 -4.94 -4.16 20.19
C GLU A 196 -3.80 -3.26 19.67
N LEU A 197 -3.79 -2.98 18.36
CA LEU A 197 -2.76 -2.16 17.68
C LEU A 197 -3.19 -0.71 17.47
N TRP A 198 -4.33 -0.28 18.00
CA TRP A 198 -4.82 1.09 17.79
C TRP A 198 -3.87 2.15 18.33
N SER A 199 -3.41 2.00 19.57
CA SER A 199 -2.43 2.91 20.19
C SER A 199 -1.09 2.90 19.43
N VAL A 200 -0.68 1.74 18.91
CA VAL A 200 0.52 1.59 18.09
C VAL A 200 0.37 2.31 16.76
N PHE A 201 -0.81 2.27 16.13
CA PHE A 201 -1.11 3.00 14.91
C PHE A 201 -1.05 4.52 15.12
N GLU A 202 -1.58 5.02 16.24
CA GLU A 202 -1.46 6.43 16.61
C GLU A 202 -0.01 6.83 16.85
N GLU A 203 0.74 6.02 17.61
CA GLU A 203 2.15 6.28 17.88
C GLU A 203 2.99 6.27 16.61
N TRP A 204 2.74 5.33 15.70
CA TRP A 204 3.38 5.31 14.39
C TRP A 204 3.15 6.63 13.65
N LYS A 205 1.92 7.16 13.60
CA LYS A 205 1.65 8.46 12.98
C LYS A 205 2.38 9.61 13.66
N ARG A 206 2.49 9.60 15.00
CA ARG A 206 3.30 10.59 15.75
C ARG A 206 4.78 10.53 15.36
N GLN A 207 5.33 9.33 15.17
CA GLN A 207 6.72 9.16 14.73
C GLN A 207 6.91 9.61 13.27
N LEU A 208 5.95 9.32 12.38
CA LEU A 208 6.01 9.74 10.99
C LEU A 208 6.09 11.27 10.84
N VAL A 209 5.26 12.03 11.56
CA VAL A 209 5.25 13.51 11.43
C VAL A 209 6.51 14.18 11.99
N LYS A 210 7.29 13.48 12.82
CA LYS A 210 8.62 13.94 13.24
C LYS A 210 9.64 13.86 12.09
N ILE A 211 9.48 12.88 11.19
CA ILE A 211 10.36 12.65 10.04
C ILE A 211 9.99 13.60 8.88
N THR A 212 8.71 13.66 8.52
CA THR A 212 8.21 14.47 7.38
C THR A 212 6.70 14.70 7.49
N PRO A 213 6.12 15.77 6.91
CA PRO A 213 4.68 15.85 6.74
C PRO A 213 4.13 14.67 5.93
N VAL A 214 2.97 14.14 6.34
CA VAL A 214 2.37 12.94 5.73
C VAL A 214 0.89 13.18 5.43
N TRP A 215 0.45 12.88 4.22
CA TRP A 215 -0.98 12.85 3.89
C TRP A 215 -1.64 11.62 4.50
N ASP A 216 -2.57 11.83 5.43
CA ASP A 216 -3.34 10.76 6.05
C ASP A 216 -4.69 10.59 5.39
N PHE A 217 -4.86 9.48 4.66
CA PHE A 217 -6.14 9.08 4.07
C PHE A 217 -6.83 7.96 4.86
N SER A 218 -6.29 7.59 6.03
CA SER A 218 -6.92 6.61 6.92
C SER A 218 -8.04 7.22 7.76
N GLY A 219 -8.66 6.39 8.60
CA GLY A 219 -9.75 6.80 9.48
C GLY A 219 -11.13 6.59 8.85
N TYR A 220 -12.11 7.37 9.31
CA TYR A 220 -13.53 7.17 9.03
C TYR A 220 -14.06 8.42 8.32
N ASN A 221 -14.24 8.30 7.01
CA ASN A 221 -14.65 9.38 6.11
C ASN A 221 -15.52 8.82 4.97
N THR A 222 -16.08 9.72 4.17
CA THR A 222 -17.00 9.40 3.07
C THR A 222 -16.51 8.29 2.12
N ILE A 223 -15.19 8.18 1.92
CA ILE A 223 -14.61 7.13 1.06
C ILE A 223 -14.41 5.84 1.84
N THR A 224 -13.78 5.90 3.01
CA THR A 224 -13.33 4.70 3.76
C THR A 224 -14.46 3.94 4.45
N THR A 225 -15.65 4.53 4.57
CA THR A 225 -16.81 3.93 5.24
C THR A 225 -17.87 3.42 4.27
N GLU A 226 -17.51 3.11 3.02
CA GLU A 226 -18.42 2.51 2.05
C GLU A 226 -19.10 1.25 2.62
N ALA A 227 -20.40 1.09 2.41
CA ALA A 227 -21.09 -0.09 2.93
C ALA A 227 -20.55 -1.38 2.27
N ILE A 228 -20.16 -2.37 3.10
CA ILE A 228 -19.66 -3.66 2.60
C ILE A 228 -20.81 -4.39 1.92
N SER A 229 -20.80 -4.39 0.59
CA SER A 229 -21.83 -4.99 -0.23
C SER A 229 -21.22 -5.59 -1.51
N LYS A 230 -22.05 -6.17 -2.38
CA LYS A 230 -21.61 -6.64 -3.69
C LYS A 230 -21.35 -5.50 -4.69
N ASP A 231 -21.85 -4.30 -4.40
CA ASP A 231 -21.87 -3.15 -5.30
C ASP A 231 -20.85 -2.07 -4.87
N MET A 232 -19.72 -2.48 -4.27
CA MET A 232 -18.68 -1.53 -3.84
C MET A 232 -17.89 -0.95 -5.01
N GLU A 233 -17.80 0.37 -5.01
CA GLU A 233 -17.13 1.24 -5.99
C GLU A 233 -15.74 1.70 -5.51
N ASN A 234 -15.48 1.74 -4.19
CA ASN A 234 -14.22 2.26 -3.65
C ASN A 234 -13.18 1.15 -3.37
N TYR A 235 -13.63 -0.08 -3.10
CA TYR A 235 -12.76 -1.15 -2.60
C TYR A 235 -12.87 -2.48 -3.35
N TRP A 236 -11.75 -3.19 -3.42
CA TRP A 236 -11.70 -4.61 -3.83
C TRP A 236 -11.81 -5.56 -2.64
N ASP A 237 -11.24 -5.16 -1.51
CA ASP A 237 -11.30 -5.80 -0.19
C ASP A 237 -11.05 -4.75 0.91
N SER A 238 -10.91 -5.16 2.17
CA SER A 238 -10.72 -4.22 3.29
C SER A 238 -9.45 -3.37 3.19
N SER A 239 -8.44 -3.82 2.45
CA SER A 239 -7.10 -3.24 2.35
C SER A 239 -6.88 -2.52 1.02
N HIS A 240 -7.34 -3.10 -0.09
CA HIS A 240 -7.06 -2.60 -1.44
C HIS A 240 -8.18 -1.69 -1.96
N TYR A 241 -7.87 -0.40 -2.07
CA TYR A 241 -8.72 0.58 -2.74
C TYR A 241 -8.61 0.45 -4.26
N ARG A 242 -9.67 0.85 -4.96
CA ARG A 242 -9.73 0.86 -6.43
C ARG A 242 -9.03 2.09 -7.00
N LYS A 243 -8.70 2.04 -8.29
CA LYS A 243 -8.02 3.13 -8.99
C LYS A 243 -8.74 4.47 -8.80
N GLU A 244 -10.07 4.48 -8.82
CA GLU A 244 -10.90 5.66 -8.65
C GLU A 244 -10.62 6.38 -7.31
N VAL A 245 -10.39 5.63 -6.24
CA VAL A 245 -9.96 6.18 -4.94
C VAL A 245 -8.50 6.66 -5.01
N GLY A 246 -7.64 5.97 -5.74
CA GLY A 246 -6.27 6.42 -5.98
C GLY A 246 -6.18 7.73 -6.78
N ASP A 247 -7.09 7.93 -7.73
CA ASP A 247 -7.23 9.20 -8.46
C ASP A 247 -7.63 10.32 -7.48
N LEU A 248 -8.53 10.07 -6.51
CA LEU A 248 -8.84 11.02 -5.44
C LEU A 248 -7.64 11.33 -4.53
N VAL A 249 -6.80 10.34 -4.24
CA VAL A 249 -5.53 10.52 -3.49
C VAL A 249 -4.61 11.47 -4.26
N LEU A 250 -4.38 11.22 -5.56
CA LEU A 250 -3.53 12.07 -6.40
C LEU A 250 -4.10 13.48 -6.57
N ASN A 251 -5.42 13.61 -6.72
CA ASN A 251 -6.12 14.88 -6.75
C ASN A 251 -5.86 15.71 -5.49
N ARG A 252 -5.96 15.08 -4.30
CA ARG A 252 -5.70 15.75 -3.02
C ARG A 252 -4.24 16.15 -2.86
N ILE A 253 -3.30 15.25 -3.17
CA ILE A 253 -1.85 15.48 -2.98
C ILE A 253 -1.34 16.60 -3.88
N PHE A 254 -1.85 16.69 -5.11
CA PHE A 254 -1.39 17.65 -6.13
C PHE A 254 -2.35 18.82 -6.36
N ASP A 255 -3.37 18.99 -5.52
CA ASP A 255 -4.40 20.03 -5.63
C ASP A 255 -5.07 20.07 -7.02
N TYR A 256 -5.22 18.91 -7.66
CA TYR A 256 -5.83 18.75 -8.99
C TYR A 256 -7.31 18.41 -8.86
N GLN A 257 -8.18 19.12 -9.57
CA GLN A 257 -9.64 18.95 -9.50
C GLN A 257 -10.17 18.81 -8.06
N LYS A 258 -9.66 19.66 -7.16
CA LYS A 258 -9.91 19.60 -5.71
C LYS A 258 -11.39 19.48 -5.34
N ASP A 259 -12.26 20.17 -6.07
CA ASP A 259 -13.71 20.17 -5.83
C ASP A 259 -14.36 18.79 -6.01
N LYS A 260 -13.68 17.84 -6.67
CA LYS A 260 -14.12 16.44 -6.79
C LYS A 260 -13.66 15.56 -5.64
N VAL A 261 -12.77 16.03 -4.78
CA VAL A 261 -12.29 15.27 -3.62
C VAL A 261 -13.14 15.63 -2.41
N PRO A 262 -13.81 14.65 -1.75
CA PRO A 262 -14.54 14.91 -0.50
C PRO A 262 -13.67 15.64 0.52
N THR A 263 -14.21 16.67 1.17
CA THR A 263 -13.43 17.57 2.04
C THR A 263 -12.84 16.83 3.25
N ASP A 264 -13.50 15.77 3.70
CA ASP A 264 -13.09 14.88 4.79
C ASP A 264 -12.07 13.81 4.37
N PHE A 265 -11.72 13.70 3.08
CA PHE A 265 -10.79 12.69 2.56
C PHE A 265 -9.38 13.26 2.34
N GLY A 266 -8.44 12.86 3.18
CA GLY A 266 -7.03 13.24 3.09
C GLY A 266 -6.68 14.51 3.87
N VAL A 267 -5.92 14.36 4.96
CA VAL A 267 -5.44 15.48 5.79
C VAL A 267 -3.91 15.48 5.79
N LEU A 268 -3.27 16.63 5.52
CA LEU A 268 -1.82 16.73 5.64
C LEU A 268 -1.45 16.84 7.13
N LEU A 269 -0.85 15.78 7.67
CA LEU A 269 -0.40 15.73 9.05
C LEU A 269 0.96 16.38 9.23
N THR A 270 1.08 17.12 10.33
CA THR A 270 2.30 17.76 10.81
C THR A 270 2.42 17.55 12.32
N GLN A 271 3.55 17.88 12.91
CA GLN A 271 3.72 17.86 14.37
C GLN A 271 2.72 18.79 15.09
N GLU A 272 2.22 19.83 14.41
CA GLU A 272 1.30 20.81 14.98
C GLU A 272 -0.14 20.30 15.08
N ASN A 273 -0.58 19.47 14.12
CA ASN A 273 -1.98 19.06 14.02
C ASN A 273 -2.25 17.59 14.39
N ILE A 274 -1.21 16.78 14.58
CA ILE A 274 -1.33 15.33 14.78
C ILE A 274 -2.31 14.96 15.90
N GLU A 275 -2.18 15.52 17.10
CA GLU A 275 -3.05 15.16 18.23
C GLU A 275 -4.52 15.54 18.00
N SER A 276 -4.76 16.68 17.36
CA SER A 276 -6.12 17.10 17.00
C SER A 276 -6.76 16.17 15.98
N ASN A 277 -5.97 15.71 14.99
CA ASN A 277 -6.44 14.76 13.99
C ASN A 277 -6.69 13.37 14.59
N LEU A 278 -5.83 12.88 15.48
CA LEU A 278 -6.03 11.62 16.19
C LEU A 278 -7.30 11.65 17.04
N THR A 279 -7.52 12.74 17.78
CA THR A 279 -8.76 12.95 18.55
C THR A 279 -9.99 12.90 17.63
N LYS A 280 -9.94 13.58 16.48
CA LYS A 280 -11.02 13.55 15.49
C LYS A 280 -11.28 12.13 14.98
N ILE A 281 -10.26 11.38 14.58
CA ILE A 281 -10.41 10.00 14.09
C ILE A 281 -11.01 9.10 15.18
N ASN A 282 -10.61 9.26 16.44
CA ASN A 282 -11.19 8.51 17.56
C ASN A 282 -12.68 8.79 17.74
N THR A 283 -13.09 10.05 17.70
CA THR A 283 -14.52 10.41 17.77
C THR A 283 -15.30 9.84 16.58
N GLN A 284 -14.76 9.96 15.36
CA GLN A 284 -15.41 9.43 14.16
C GLN A 284 -15.52 7.90 14.21
N ARG A 285 -14.51 7.21 14.73
CA ARG A 285 -14.53 5.77 14.98
C ARG A 285 -15.68 5.38 15.89
N GLU A 286 -15.81 6.01 17.06
CA GLU A 286 -16.86 5.69 18.02
C GLU A 286 -18.26 5.90 17.44
N ILE A 287 -18.46 7.00 16.71
CA ILE A 287 -19.72 7.25 16.01
C ILE A 287 -19.98 6.18 14.96
N TRP A 288 -18.98 5.84 14.15
CA TRP A 288 -19.13 4.85 13.08
C TRP A 288 -19.37 3.45 13.65
N SER A 289 -18.63 3.02 14.67
CA SER A 289 -18.77 1.70 15.28
C SER A 289 -20.14 1.50 15.92
N ASN A 290 -20.69 2.54 16.56
CA ASN A 290 -22.04 2.50 17.14
C ASN A 290 -23.14 2.34 16.07
N ASN A 291 -22.89 2.85 14.86
CA ASN A 291 -23.84 2.79 13.75
C ASN A 291 -23.64 1.56 12.83
N ASN A 292 -22.54 0.82 13.00
CA ASN A 292 -22.14 -0.31 12.15
C ASN A 292 -21.70 -1.50 13.02
N SER A 293 -22.48 -1.82 14.05
CA SER A 293 -22.15 -2.86 15.03
C SER A 293 -22.00 -4.24 14.38
N ASP A 294 -22.73 -4.51 13.31
CA ASP A 294 -22.63 -5.73 12.50
C ASP A 294 -21.25 -5.90 11.86
N VAL A 295 -20.67 -4.81 11.34
CA VAL A 295 -19.31 -4.83 10.77
C VAL A 295 -18.26 -4.99 11.87
N VAL A 296 -18.45 -4.32 13.01
CA VAL A 296 -17.55 -4.44 14.17
C VAL A 296 -17.54 -5.88 14.69
N GLU A 297 -18.72 -6.48 14.92
CA GLU A 297 -18.87 -7.88 15.34
C GLU A 297 -18.27 -8.84 14.31
N PHE A 298 -18.49 -8.59 13.02
CA PHE A 298 -17.85 -9.36 11.94
C PHE A 298 -16.33 -9.33 12.08
N VAL A 299 -15.73 -8.15 12.26
CA VAL A 299 -14.28 -8.01 12.42
C VAL A 299 -13.80 -8.72 13.68
N GLU A 300 -14.47 -8.57 14.82
CA GLU A 300 -14.11 -9.24 16.09
C GLU A 300 -14.23 -10.77 16.02
N SER A 301 -15.17 -11.29 15.23
CA SER A 301 -15.38 -12.73 15.06
C SER A 301 -14.22 -13.46 14.37
N LEU A 302 -13.37 -12.73 13.63
CA LEU A 302 -12.23 -13.28 12.89
C LEU A 302 -11.01 -13.50 13.79
N GLN A 303 -11.21 -14.13 14.95
CA GLN A 303 -10.19 -14.39 15.98
C GLN A 303 -8.87 -14.92 15.36
N PRO A 304 -7.70 -14.62 15.97
CA PRO A 304 -6.38 -15.03 15.48
C PRO A 304 -6.27 -16.52 15.09
#